data_AF-A0A0F9ERN6-F1
#
_entry.id   AF-A0A0F9ERN6-F1
#
_cell.length_a   1.000
_cell.length_b   1.000
_cell.length_c   1.000
_cell.angle_alpha   90.00
_cell.angle_beta   90.00
_cell.angle_gamma   90.00
#
_symmetry.space_group_name_H-M   'P 1'
#
loop_
_entity.id
_entity.type
_entity.pdbx_description
1 polymer ?
#
loop_
_entity_poly.entity_id
_entity_poly.type
_entity_poly.pdbx_seq_one_letter_code
_entity_poly.pdbx_strand_id
1 'polypeptide(L)'
;MWTQRLERAKRLLCIEIRQKKRDDAFGFIDGTYAEKSFSEKVYLNEALPALEDMILGTLPALPPVLVDARQPKQDEVANMVAALLDQTLNSGLSRALPALIAAEWDEISWGIGFVKSAWHVEDKQSPLTLTKDEAYLTPHVQLAMWENDNVELAQVVENDDDFVHLQVHGSIPALAEHIAQHTERIGRLKIAHPVIRRVAPQRMLYDPDAEEWLDRDYEAEYITELVSSLQQIPGIKNLIPENCPSTDEFDQENSRYSYMHKHYNTQANNSFDFEKTRVGVWHIHDRVNHTYTIIPAVSGGARVKPLLERDWPYGAIDIYEKIVHRPAPEQIHGFTTLHLIRPILDELARTNASIRKHNRRA
;
A
#
# COMPACT_ATOMS: atom_id res chain seq x y z
N MET A 1 -9.00 16.25 -14.38
CA MET A 1 -10.16 15.42 -14.00
C MET A 1 -9.91 14.72 -12.66
N TRP A 2 -8.79 14.00 -12.48
CA TRP A 2 -8.47 13.30 -11.23
C TRP A 2 -8.45 14.15 -9.96
N THR A 3 -7.83 15.33 -9.96
CA THR A 3 -7.82 16.22 -8.78
C THR A 3 -9.23 16.53 -8.28
N GLN A 4 -10.20 16.75 -9.18
CA GLN A 4 -11.59 17.00 -8.81
C GLN A 4 -12.28 15.74 -8.25
N ARG A 5 -11.98 14.56 -8.81
CA ARG A 5 -12.47 13.27 -8.30
C ARG A 5 -11.95 13.02 -6.88
N LEU A 6 -10.65 13.23 -6.64
CA LEU A 6 -10.04 13.06 -5.32
C LEU A 6 -10.58 14.06 -4.29
N GLU A 7 -10.75 15.34 -4.65
CA GLU A 7 -11.39 16.33 -3.76
C GLU A 7 -12.86 16.00 -3.45
N ARG A 8 -13.58 15.41 -4.40
CA ARG A 8 -14.93 14.90 -4.16
C ARG A 8 -14.90 13.69 -3.20
N ALA A 9 -14.03 12.71 -3.46
CA ALA A 9 -13.89 11.54 -2.60
C ALA A 9 -13.50 11.92 -1.17
N LYS A 10 -12.53 12.83 -0.99
CA LYS A 10 -12.13 13.34 0.32
C LYS A 10 -13.30 13.91 1.12
N ARG A 11 -14.20 14.64 0.45
CA ARG A 11 -15.42 15.20 1.06
C ARG A 11 -16.45 14.11 1.40
N LEU A 12 -16.76 13.22 0.46
CA LEU A 12 -17.79 12.19 0.64
C LEU A 12 -17.39 11.13 1.67
N LEU A 13 -16.13 10.70 1.66
CA LEU A 13 -15.55 9.78 2.64
C LEU A 13 -15.36 10.43 4.03
N CYS A 14 -15.58 11.76 4.12
CA CYS A 14 -15.52 12.53 5.36
C CYS A 14 -14.15 12.41 6.07
N ILE A 15 -13.04 12.35 5.30
CA ILE A 15 -11.70 12.08 5.85
C ILE A 15 -11.30 13.13 6.91
N GLU A 16 -11.55 14.41 6.66
CA GLU A 16 -11.23 15.49 7.61
C GLU A 16 -12.05 15.41 8.90
N ILE A 17 -13.32 15.01 8.80
CA ILE A 17 -14.19 14.82 9.96
C ILE A 17 -13.70 13.62 10.77
N ARG A 18 -13.31 12.52 10.12
CA ARG A 18 -12.71 11.35 10.78
C ARG A 18 -11.41 11.71 11.48
N GLN A 19 -10.56 12.50 10.84
CA GLN A 19 -9.32 13.00 11.45
C GLN A 19 -9.60 13.82 12.71
N LYS A 20 -10.53 14.78 12.64
CA LYS A 20 -10.90 15.59 13.80
C LYS A 20 -11.45 14.72 14.93
N LYS A 21 -12.36 13.79 14.62
CA LYS A 21 -12.94 12.85 15.62
C LYS A 21 -11.86 11.98 16.25
N ARG A 22 -10.91 11.50 15.46
CA ARG A 22 -9.74 10.76 15.94
C ARG A 22 -8.93 11.60 16.91
N ASP A 23 -8.53 12.80 16.51
CA ASP A 23 -7.65 13.66 17.30
C ASP A 23 -8.32 14.07 18.63
N ASP A 24 -9.63 14.33 18.59
CA ASP A 24 -10.44 14.56 19.80
C ASP A 24 -10.47 13.31 20.72
N ALA A 25 -10.58 12.11 20.15
CA ALA A 25 -10.68 10.87 20.91
C ALA A 25 -9.34 10.35 21.43
N PHE A 26 -8.24 10.57 20.71
CA PHE A 26 -6.89 10.22 21.15
C PHE A 26 -6.48 10.99 22.40
N GLY A 27 -7.01 12.20 22.60
CA GLY A 27 -6.77 12.98 23.81
C GLY A 27 -7.16 12.27 25.11
N PHE A 28 -8.04 11.27 25.03
CA PHE A 28 -8.45 10.45 26.18
C PHE A 28 -7.46 9.30 26.46
N ILE A 29 -6.80 8.81 25.42
CA ILE A 29 -5.83 7.71 25.48
C ILE A 29 -4.47 8.24 25.94
N ASP A 30 -4.04 9.40 25.43
CA ASP A 30 -2.74 9.99 25.75
C ASP A 30 -2.76 10.93 26.99
N GLY A 31 -3.95 11.15 27.56
CA GLY A 31 -4.17 11.95 28.77
C GLY A 31 -4.21 13.47 28.55
N THR A 32 -4.13 13.97 27.31
CA THR A 32 -4.14 15.41 26.99
C THR A 32 -5.51 16.08 27.15
N TYR A 33 -6.61 15.32 27.03
CA TYR A 33 -7.97 15.84 27.21
C TYR A 33 -8.27 16.23 28.66
N ALA A 34 -7.80 15.42 29.60
CA ALA A 34 -8.00 15.67 31.02
C ALA A 34 -7.26 16.91 31.51
N GLU A 35 -6.06 17.15 30.97
CA GLU A 35 -5.26 18.35 31.24
C GLU A 35 -6.00 19.63 30.86
N LYS A 36 -6.72 19.64 29.73
CA LYS A 36 -7.52 20.79 29.27
C LYS A 36 -8.79 21.01 30.08
N SER A 37 -9.49 19.94 30.45
CA SER A 37 -10.84 20.05 31.04
C SER A 37 -10.82 20.22 32.56
N PHE A 38 -9.79 19.71 33.24
CA PHE A 38 -9.71 19.71 34.70
C PHE A 38 -8.45 20.38 35.24
N SER A 39 -7.61 20.97 34.37
CA SER A 39 -6.30 21.55 34.73
C SER A 39 -5.35 20.56 35.43
N GLU A 40 -5.62 19.25 35.29
CA GLU A 40 -4.81 18.16 35.81
C GLU A 40 -4.78 17.00 34.80
N LYS A 41 -3.60 16.42 34.54
CA LYS A 41 -3.49 15.21 33.71
C LYS A 41 -4.17 14.02 34.41
N VAL A 42 -5.40 13.71 34.01
CA VAL A 42 -6.03 12.41 34.31
C VAL A 42 -5.57 11.44 33.23
N TYR A 43 -4.57 10.64 33.58
CA TYR A 43 -4.17 9.48 32.79
C TYR A 43 -5.23 8.38 32.99
N LEU A 44 -5.92 8.00 31.92
CA LEU A 44 -6.66 6.73 31.87
C LEU A 44 -5.66 5.61 31.58
N ASN A 45 -4.77 5.33 32.55
CA ASN A 45 -3.73 4.30 32.44
C ASN A 45 -4.28 2.91 32.08
N GLU A 46 -5.57 2.66 32.26
CA GLU A 46 -6.22 1.38 32.03
C GLU A 46 -6.87 1.26 30.64
N ALA A 47 -7.18 2.39 29.98
CA ALA A 47 -7.91 2.37 28.71
C ALA A 47 -7.02 1.92 27.55
N LEU A 48 -5.76 2.38 27.50
CA LEU A 48 -4.83 1.97 26.45
C LEU A 48 -4.47 0.47 26.57
N PRO A 49 -4.07 -0.06 27.75
CA PRO A 49 -3.85 -1.49 27.91
C PRO A 49 -5.10 -2.34 27.61
N ALA A 50 -6.30 -1.90 28.01
CA ALA A 50 -7.53 -2.63 27.69
C ALA A 50 -7.83 -2.67 26.19
N LEU A 51 -7.52 -1.60 25.44
CA LEU A 51 -7.64 -1.57 23.98
C LEU A 51 -6.56 -2.44 23.30
N GLU A 52 -5.33 -2.43 23.82
CA GLU A 52 -4.26 -3.31 23.38
C GLU A 52 -4.64 -4.79 23.58
N ASP A 53 -5.11 -5.15 24.78
CA ASP A 53 -5.59 -6.49 25.11
C ASP A 53 -6.79 -6.88 24.24
N MET A 54 -7.70 -5.95 23.96
CA MET A 54 -8.82 -6.19 23.04
C MET A 54 -8.33 -6.54 21.64
N ILE A 55 -7.39 -5.77 21.07
CA ILE A 55 -6.84 -6.02 19.72
C ILE A 55 -6.07 -7.34 19.68
N LEU A 56 -5.26 -7.62 20.69
CA LEU A 56 -4.53 -8.88 20.80
C LEU A 56 -5.50 -10.07 20.98
N GLY A 57 -6.63 -9.86 21.64
CA GLY A 57 -7.68 -10.84 21.82
C GLY A 57 -8.53 -11.07 20.56
N THR A 58 -8.81 -10.03 19.77
CA THR A 58 -9.58 -10.14 18.52
C THR A 58 -8.73 -10.62 17.35
N LEU A 59 -7.43 -10.32 17.36
CA LEU A 59 -6.49 -10.71 16.31
C LEU A 59 -5.24 -11.41 16.90
N PRO A 60 -5.40 -12.57 17.55
CA PRO A 60 -4.28 -13.30 18.18
C PRO A 60 -3.32 -13.91 17.15
N ALA A 61 -3.81 -14.13 15.92
CA ALA A 61 -3.07 -14.65 14.78
C ALA A 61 -3.68 -14.09 13.49
N LEU A 62 -3.04 -14.38 12.35
CA LEU A 62 -3.64 -14.07 11.05
C LEU A 62 -4.97 -14.81 10.91
N PRO A 63 -6.04 -14.13 10.45
CA PRO A 63 -7.28 -14.80 10.14
C PRO A 63 -7.04 -15.79 8.99
N PRO A 64 -7.76 -16.93 8.97
CA PRO A 64 -7.61 -17.91 7.91
C PRO A 64 -7.95 -17.28 6.56
N VAL A 65 -7.15 -17.61 5.54
CA VAL A 65 -7.42 -17.16 4.18
C VAL A 65 -8.65 -17.87 3.64
N LEU A 66 -9.63 -17.11 3.18
CA LEU A 66 -10.83 -17.61 2.51
C LEU A 66 -10.73 -17.27 1.02
N VAL A 67 -10.88 -18.28 0.18
CA VAL A 67 -10.93 -18.15 -1.28
C VAL A 67 -12.20 -18.83 -1.77
N ASP A 68 -13.15 -18.04 -2.26
CA ASP A 68 -14.43 -18.56 -2.73
C ASP A 68 -14.33 -19.03 -4.19
N ALA A 69 -14.75 -20.27 -4.44
CA ALA A 69 -14.90 -20.79 -5.79
C ALA A 69 -16.11 -20.14 -6.47
N ARG A 70 -15.89 -19.45 -7.60
CA ARG A 70 -16.98 -18.79 -8.34
C ARG A 70 -17.79 -19.75 -9.20
N GLN A 71 -17.24 -20.92 -9.51
CA GLN A 71 -17.89 -21.92 -10.36
C GLN A 71 -17.81 -23.33 -9.74
N PRO A 72 -18.82 -24.19 -9.99
CA PRO A 72 -18.73 -25.60 -9.63
C PRO A 72 -17.51 -26.23 -10.32
N LYS A 73 -16.69 -26.99 -9.57
CA LYS A 73 -15.39 -27.59 -9.97
C LYS A 73 -14.15 -26.71 -9.80
N GLN A 74 -14.27 -25.48 -9.30
CA GLN A 74 -13.11 -24.66 -8.94
C GLN A 74 -12.67 -24.85 -7.48
N ASP A 75 -13.36 -25.70 -6.71
CA ASP A 75 -13.07 -25.89 -5.27
C ASP A 75 -11.65 -26.36 -5.02
N GLU A 76 -11.11 -27.25 -5.86
CA GLU A 76 -9.73 -27.73 -5.73
C GLU A 76 -8.72 -26.59 -5.98
N VAL A 77 -8.96 -25.76 -7.00
CA VAL A 77 -8.12 -24.59 -7.29
C VAL A 77 -8.22 -23.56 -6.18
N ALA A 78 -9.42 -23.28 -5.68
CA ALA A 78 -9.65 -22.36 -4.57
C ALA A 78 -8.91 -22.83 -3.30
N ASN A 79 -8.94 -24.13 -3.00
CA ASN A 79 -8.20 -24.74 -1.89
C ASN A 79 -6.68 -24.63 -2.08
N MET A 80 -6.17 -24.87 -3.30
CA MET A 80 -4.75 -24.69 -3.61
C MET A 80 -4.30 -23.24 -3.44
N VAL A 81 -5.11 -22.28 -3.92
CA VAL A 81 -4.83 -20.85 -3.78
C VAL A 81 -4.89 -20.44 -2.31
N ALA A 82 -5.88 -20.90 -1.55
CA ALA A 82 -5.99 -20.65 -0.12
C ALA A 82 -4.76 -21.17 0.63
N ALA A 83 -4.31 -22.39 0.35
CA ALA A 83 -3.11 -22.96 0.96
C ALA A 83 -1.84 -22.18 0.60
N LEU A 84 -1.71 -21.74 -0.66
CA LEU A 84 -0.57 -20.92 -1.11
C LEU A 84 -0.57 -19.56 -0.40
N LEU A 85 -1.73 -18.89 -0.34
CA LEU A 85 -1.88 -17.61 0.34
C LEU A 85 -1.65 -17.74 1.84
N ASP A 86 -2.15 -18.79 2.48
CA ASP A 86 -1.93 -19.05 3.90
C ASP A 86 -0.43 -19.24 4.20
N GLN A 87 0.26 -20.09 3.42
CA GLN A 87 1.72 -20.25 3.53
C GLN A 87 2.46 -18.92 3.32
N THR A 88 2.01 -18.12 2.35
CA THR A 88 2.65 -16.86 1.98
C THR A 88 2.45 -15.79 3.03
N LEU A 89 1.24 -15.62 3.54
CA LEU A 89 0.88 -14.61 4.53
C LEU A 89 1.41 -14.96 5.93
N ASN A 90 1.43 -16.25 6.31
CA ASN A 90 2.03 -16.69 7.57
C ASN A 90 3.57 -16.65 7.55
N SER A 91 4.20 -16.45 6.39
CA SER A 91 5.63 -16.17 6.34
C SER A 91 5.94 -14.88 7.10
N GLY A 92 6.92 -14.91 8.01
CA GLY A 92 7.40 -13.71 8.69
C GLY A 92 7.92 -12.61 7.74
N LEU A 93 8.19 -12.96 6.48
CA LEU A 93 8.58 -12.03 5.43
C LEU A 93 7.42 -11.15 4.95
N SER A 94 6.17 -11.63 5.07
CA SER A 94 4.99 -10.90 4.58
C SER A 94 4.64 -9.69 5.44
N ARG A 95 5.03 -9.71 6.73
CA ARG A 95 4.63 -8.72 7.75
C ARG A 95 3.12 -8.52 7.86
N ALA A 96 2.32 -9.53 7.50
CA ALA A 96 0.86 -9.47 7.52
C ALA A 96 0.31 -9.15 8.92
N LEU A 97 0.68 -9.91 9.96
CA LEU A 97 0.10 -9.74 11.30
C LEU A 97 0.36 -8.34 11.89
N PRO A 98 1.60 -7.81 11.88
CA PRO A 98 1.85 -6.43 12.32
C PRO A 98 1.05 -5.38 11.52
N ALA A 99 0.88 -5.57 10.21
CA ALA A 99 0.13 -4.65 9.37
C ALA A 99 -1.38 -4.69 9.69
N LEU A 100 -1.93 -5.89 9.91
CA LEU A 100 -3.33 -6.05 10.31
C LEU A 100 -3.60 -5.42 11.69
N ILE A 101 -2.73 -5.66 12.68
CA ILE A 101 -2.82 -5.03 14.02
C ILE A 101 -2.82 -3.50 13.91
N ALA A 102 -1.92 -2.94 13.10
CA ALA A 102 -1.85 -1.50 12.90
C ALA A 102 -3.11 -0.93 12.21
N ALA A 103 -3.72 -1.69 11.31
CA ALA A 103 -4.96 -1.29 10.65
C ALA A 103 -6.18 -1.46 11.56
N GLU A 104 -6.18 -2.41 12.50
CA GLU A 104 -7.20 -2.53 13.54
C GLU A 104 -7.19 -1.31 14.46
N TRP A 105 -6.00 -0.82 14.81
CA TRP A 105 -5.86 0.47 15.49
C TRP A 105 -6.44 1.65 14.69
N ASP A 106 -6.30 1.61 13.36
CA ASP A 106 -6.93 2.60 12.49
C ASP A 106 -8.46 2.44 12.46
N GLU A 107 -9.00 1.23 12.51
CA GLU A 107 -10.44 1.03 12.70
C GLU A 107 -10.90 1.70 13.99
N ILE A 108 -10.24 1.38 15.10
CA ILE A 108 -10.67 1.86 16.41
C ILE A 108 -10.68 3.39 16.44
N SER A 109 -9.67 4.00 15.81
CA SER A 109 -9.46 5.44 15.85
C SER A 109 -10.11 6.26 14.74
N TRP A 110 -10.11 5.76 13.50
CA TRP A 110 -10.66 6.42 12.29
C TRP A 110 -12.00 5.83 11.83
N GLY A 111 -12.40 4.67 12.36
CA GLY A 111 -13.54 3.89 11.92
C GLY A 111 -13.30 3.18 10.59
N ILE A 112 -12.04 3.05 10.17
CA ILE A 112 -11.62 2.33 8.96
C ILE A 112 -10.12 2.02 9.02
N GLY A 113 -9.73 0.81 8.60
CA GLY A 113 -8.34 0.39 8.45
C GLY A 113 -8.08 -0.16 7.05
N PHE A 114 -6.90 0.14 6.50
CA PHE A 114 -6.48 -0.30 5.17
C PHE A 114 -5.13 -1.00 5.23
N VAL A 115 -5.02 -2.09 4.48
CA VAL A 115 -3.74 -2.65 4.10
C VAL A 115 -3.62 -2.75 2.60
N LYS A 116 -2.38 -2.79 2.13
CA LYS A 116 -2.08 -3.18 0.78
C LYS A 116 -1.09 -4.33 0.76
N SER A 117 -1.26 -5.24 -0.19
CA SER A 117 -0.26 -6.23 -0.55
C SER A 117 0.63 -5.64 -1.63
N ALA A 118 1.88 -5.35 -1.27
CA ALA A 118 2.89 -4.83 -2.19
C ALA A 118 3.74 -5.98 -2.71
N TRP A 119 3.64 -6.26 -4.00
CA TRP A 119 4.45 -7.27 -4.68
C TRP A 119 5.67 -6.59 -5.29
N HIS A 120 6.86 -6.90 -4.76
CA HIS A 120 8.11 -6.51 -5.40
C HIS A 120 8.50 -7.60 -6.39
N VAL A 121 8.53 -7.25 -7.66
CA VAL A 121 9.07 -8.13 -8.68
C VAL A 121 10.47 -7.68 -8.98
N GLU A 122 11.44 -8.51 -8.63
CA GLU A 122 12.81 -8.31 -9.05
C GLU A 122 12.99 -9.01 -10.40
N ASP A 123 13.40 -8.26 -11.43
CA ASP A 123 14.02 -8.87 -12.60
C ASP A 123 15.33 -9.52 -12.15
N LYS A 124 15.25 -10.82 -11.86
CA LYS A 124 16.41 -11.66 -11.63
C LYS A 124 16.43 -12.71 -12.72
N GLN A 125 17.57 -12.85 -13.37
CA GLN A 125 17.83 -14.07 -14.13
C GLN A 125 17.65 -15.25 -13.17
N SER A 126 16.83 -16.21 -13.60
CA SER A 126 16.56 -17.41 -12.82
C SER A 126 17.89 -18.06 -12.42
N PRO A 127 18.12 -18.36 -11.12
CA PRO A 127 19.35 -19.01 -10.67
C PRO A 127 19.37 -20.51 -11.01
N LEU A 128 18.45 -21.01 -11.85
CA LEU A 128 18.39 -22.41 -12.22
C LEU A 128 19.66 -22.80 -12.99
N THR A 129 20.55 -23.50 -12.30
CA THR A 129 21.63 -24.26 -12.92
C THR A 129 21.04 -25.37 -13.77
N LEU A 130 21.47 -25.45 -15.04
CA LEU A 130 21.21 -26.58 -15.93
C LEU A 130 21.39 -27.90 -15.16
N THR A 131 20.38 -28.76 -15.21
CA THR A 131 20.49 -30.11 -14.65
C THR A 131 21.62 -30.83 -15.37
N LYS A 132 22.47 -31.59 -14.66
CA LYS A 132 23.60 -32.33 -15.28
C LYS A 132 23.20 -33.71 -15.83
N ASP A 133 21.91 -34.02 -15.85
CA ASP A 133 21.39 -35.31 -16.30
C ASP A 133 21.38 -35.36 -17.84
N GLU A 134 22.28 -36.15 -18.41
CA GLU A 134 22.39 -36.33 -19.86
C GLU A 134 21.12 -36.91 -20.49
N ALA A 135 20.36 -37.76 -19.78
CA ALA A 135 19.14 -38.36 -20.31
C ALA A 135 18.02 -37.32 -20.47
N TYR A 136 18.00 -36.31 -19.60
CA TYR A 136 17.10 -35.16 -19.71
C TYR A 136 17.57 -34.17 -20.78
N LEU A 137 18.87 -33.84 -20.82
CA LEU A 137 19.39 -32.80 -21.73
C LEU A 137 19.40 -33.21 -23.21
N THR A 138 19.63 -34.50 -23.52
CA THR A 138 19.87 -34.98 -24.89
C THR A 138 18.72 -34.62 -25.87
N PRO A 139 17.44 -34.85 -25.55
CA PRO A 139 16.33 -34.46 -26.43
C PRO A 139 16.26 -32.95 -26.69
N HIS A 140 16.52 -32.11 -25.69
CA HIS A 140 16.50 -30.65 -25.84
C HIS A 140 17.66 -30.14 -26.70
N VAL A 141 18.86 -30.72 -26.55
CA VAL A 141 20.00 -30.39 -27.41
C VAL A 141 19.73 -30.81 -28.86
N GLN A 142 19.15 -31.99 -29.07
CA GLN A 142 18.83 -32.47 -30.42
C GLN A 142 17.77 -31.59 -31.10
N LEU A 143 16.76 -31.14 -30.35
CA LEU A 143 15.75 -30.22 -30.86
C LEU A 143 16.38 -28.87 -31.25
N ALA A 144 17.15 -28.26 -30.35
CA ALA A 144 17.81 -26.98 -30.61
C ALA A 144 18.81 -27.06 -31.80
N MET A 145 19.50 -28.20 -31.95
CA MET A 145 20.37 -28.44 -33.12
C MET A 145 19.56 -28.61 -34.41
N TRP A 146 18.40 -29.28 -34.35
CA TRP A 146 17.50 -29.40 -35.50
C TRP A 146 16.95 -28.03 -35.93
N GLU A 147 16.62 -27.15 -34.98
CA GLU A 147 16.17 -25.77 -35.27
C GLU A 147 17.28 -24.91 -35.89
N ASN A 148 18.54 -25.10 -35.49
CA ASN A 148 19.68 -24.46 -36.15
C ASN A 148 19.76 -24.80 -37.64
N ASP A 149 19.44 -26.05 -37.99
CA ASP A 149 19.44 -26.53 -39.37
C ASP A 149 18.15 -26.15 -40.13
N ASN A 150 17.09 -25.77 -39.41
CA ASN A 150 15.74 -25.52 -39.96
C ASN A 150 15.15 -24.20 -39.42
N VAL A 151 15.89 -23.10 -39.59
CA VAL A 151 15.57 -21.79 -39.01
C VAL A 151 14.13 -21.33 -39.26
N GLU A 152 13.57 -21.57 -40.46
CA GLU A 152 12.21 -21.14 -40.81
C GLU A 152 11.11 -21.93 -40.11
N LEU A 153 11.45 -23.04 -39.46
CA LEU A 153 10.54 -23.92 -38.71
C LEU A 153 10.75 -23.85 -37.19
N ALA A 154 11.72 -23.07 -36.73
CA ALA A 154 12.02 -22.91 -35.31
C ALA A 154 10.87 -22.23 -34.58
N GLN A 155 10.43 -22.80 -33.46
CA GLN A 155 9.32 -22.27 -32.67
C GLN A 155 9.52 -22.63 -31.20
N VAL A 156 9.21 -21.68 -30.31
CA VAL A 156 9.32 -21.91 -28.88
C VAL A 156 8.11 -22.71 -28.39
N VAL A 157 8.33 -23.89 -27.83
CA VAL A 157 7.29 -24.77 -27.27
C VAL A 157 7.37 -24.87 -25.75
N GLU A 158 6.24 -25.16 -25.11
CA GLU A 158 6.10 -25.15 -23.65
C GLU A 158 7.11 -26.05 -22.92
N ASN A 159 7.48 -27.18 -23.53
CA ASN A 159 8.41 -28.14 -22.96
C ASN A 159 9.89 -27.85 -23.24
N ASP A 160 10.24 -26.74 -23.90
CA ASP A 160 11.65 -26.43 -24.16
C ASP A 160 12.41 -26.11 -22.89
N ASP A 161 13.67 -26.57 -22.86
CA ASP A 161 14.65 -26.06 -21.92
C ASP A 161 15.31 -24.81 -22.54
N ASP A 162 14.84 -23.64 -22.09
CA ASP A 162 15.25 -22.35 -22.63
C ASP A 162 16.77 -22.12 -22.53
N PHE A 163 17.44 -22.66 -21.50
CA PHE A 163 18.89 -22.49 -21.31
C PHE A 163 19.69 -23.31 -22.34
N VAL A 164 19.24 -24.55 -22.61
CA VAL A 164 19.85 -25.38 -23.67
C VAL A 164 19.71 -24.68 -25.02
N HIS A 165 18.52 -24.17 -25.34
CA HIS A 165 18.25 -23.47 -26.60
C HIS A 165 19.13 -22.21 -26.73
N LEU A 166 19.17 -21.35 -25.72
CA LEU A 166 20.04 -20.16 -25.76
C LEU A 166 21.54 -20.50 -25.89
N GLN A 167 22.00 -21.59 -25.27
CA GLN A 167 23.39 -22.03 -25.38
C GLN A 167 23.72 -22.59 -26.77
N VAL A 168 22.79 -23.34 -27.38
CA VAL A 168 22.97 -23.97 -28.69
C VAL A 168 22.79 -22.97 -29.84
N HIS A 169 21.88 -21.99 -29.72
CA HIS A 169 21.63 -20.98 -30.75
C HIS A 169 22.54 -19.77 -30.70
N GLY A 170 23.24 -19.51 -29.57
CA GLY A 170 23.81 -18.21 -29.15
C GLY A 170 24.80 -17.51 -30.09
N SER A 171 25.01 -18.02 -31.31
CA SER A 171 25.83 -17.43 -32.36
C SER A 171 25.16 -17.41 -33.75
N ILE A 172 23.86 -17.70 -33.88
CA ILE A 172 23.15 -17.78 -35.17
C ILE A 172 22.23 -16.55 -35.35
N PRO A 173 22.61 -15.55 -36.18
CA PRO A 173 21.83 -14.32 -36.35
C PRO A 173 20.43 -14.56 -36.92
N ALA A 174 20.25 -15.62 -37.71
CA ALA A 174 18.97 -15.93 -38.34
C ALA A 174 17.89 -16.37 -37.33
N LEU A 175 18.29 -16.77 -36.11
CA LEU A 175 17.39 -17.14 -35.01
C LEU A 175 17.19 -16.01 -33.99
N ALA A 176 17.53 -14.76 -34.31
CA ALA A 176 17.50 -13.65 -33.34
C ALA A 176 16.14 -13.46 -32.65
N GLU A 177 15.03 -13.59 -33.37
CA GLU A 177 13.67 -13.46 -32.81
C GLU A 177 13.32 -14.65 -31.90
N HIS A 178 13.65 -15.86 -32.32
CA HIS A 178 13.47 -17.09 -31.53
C HIS A 178 14.33 -17.09 -30.25
N ILE A 179 15.58 -16.63 -30.34
CA ILE A 179 16.47 -16.39 -29.19
C ILE A 179 15.85 -15.35 -28.24
N ALA A 180 15.23 -14.29 -28.77
CA ALA A 180 14.57 -13.28 -27.95
C ALA A 180 13.38 -13.87 -27.17
N GLN A 181 12.59 -14.75 -27.78
CA GLN A 181 11.47 -15.44 -27.12
C GLN A 181 11.94 -16.36 -25.97
N HIS A 182 13.01 -17.14 -26.16
CA HIS A 182 13.61 -17.91 -25.07
C HIS A 182 14.19 -17.00 -23.97
N THR A 183 14.84 -15.91 -24.36
CA THR A 183 15.37 -14.92 -23.40
C THR A 183 14.26 -14.31 -22.56
N GLU A 184 13.11 -14.00 -23.18
CA GLU A 184 11.91 -13.51 -22.50
C GLU A 184 11.35 -14.56 -21.51
N ARG A 185 11.30 -15.85 -21.89
CA ARG A 185 10.89 -16.94 -20.99
C ARG A 185 11.85 -17.17 -19.81
N ILE A 186 13.16 -16.97 -20.02
CA ILE A 186 14.18 -17.01 -18.95
C ILE A 186 14.11 -15.79 -18.04
N GLY A 187 13.59 -14.66 -18.54
CA GLY A 187 13.16 -13.50 -17.79
C GLY A 187 12.03 -13.84 -16.80
N ARG A 188 12.32 -14.74 -15.86
CA ARG A 188 11.43 -15.07 -14.77
C ARG A 188 11.61 -14.01 -13.71
N LEU A 189 10.72 -13.04 -13.74
CA LEU A 189 10.35 -12.20 -12.61
C LEU A 189 10.45 -13.02 -11.31
N LYS A 190 11.47 -12.76 -10.47
CA LYS A 190 11.48 -13.30 -9.11
C LYS A 190 10.50 -12.45 -8.33
N ILE A 191 9.28 -12.95 -8.26
CA ILE A 191 8.26 -12.40 -7.38
C ILE A 191 8.79 -12.57 -5.95
N ALA A 192 9.20 -11.46 -5.32
CA ALA A 192 9.53 -11.47 -3.90
C ALA A 192 8.27 -11.81 -3.09
N HIS A 193 8.43 -12.26 -1.85
CA HIS A 193 7.28 -12.44 -0.96
C HIS A 193 6.47 -11.13 -0.89
N PRO A 194 5.12 -11.21 -0.99
CA PRO A 194 4.30 -10.02 -0.88
C PRO A 194 4.49 -9.42 0.50
N VAL A 195 4.68 -8.10 0.56
CA VAL A 195 4.77 -7.39 1.82
C VAL A 195 3.44 -6.70 2.06
N ILE A 196 2.73 -7.14 3.08
CA ILE A 196 1.50 -6.50 3.55
C ILE A 196 1.91 -5.26 4.34
N ARG A 197 1.34 -4.11 3.97
CA ARG A 197 1.65 -2.81 4.57
C ARG A 197 0.36 -2.11 4.96
N ARG A 198 0.34 -1.54 6.16
CA ARG A 198 -0.73 -0.65 6.59
C ARG A 198 -0.67 0.65 5.79
N VAL A 199 -1.81 1.05 5.22
CA VAL A 199 -1.99 2.35 4.56
C VAL A 199 -2.76 3.25 5.51
N ALA A 200 -2.17 4.39 5.87
CA ALA A 200 -2.81 5.32 6.79
C ALA A 200 -4.12 5.87 6.18
N PRO A 201 -5.26 5.90 6.90
CA PRO A 201 -6.56 6.27 6.34
C PRO A 201 -6.60 7.64 5.66
N GLN A 202 -5.86 8.62 6.19
CA GLN A 202 -5.76 9.96 5.60
C GLN A 202 -5.00 10.01 4.26
N ARG A 203 -4.26 8.95 3.93
CA ARG A 203 -3.51 8.81 2.68
C ARG A 203 -4.25 7.97 1.65
N MET A 204 -5.41 7.40 1.99
CA MET A 204 -6.16 6.56 1.08
C MET A 204 -7.46 7.24 0.68
N LEU A 205 -7.68 7.36 -0.62
CA LEU A 205 -8.95 7.72 -1.21
C LEU A 205 -9.36 6.61 -2.15
N TYR A 206 -10.66 6.45 -2.31
CA TYR A 206 -11.23 5.41 -3.15
C TYR A 206 -12.57 5.88 -3.70
N ASP A 207 -13.09 5.17 -4.69
CA ASP A 207 -14.39 5.50 -5.29
C ASP A 207 -15.50 5.56 -4.22
N PRO A 208 -16.05 6.76 -3.93
CA PRO A 208 -17.06 6.92 -2.89
C PRO A 208 -18.47 6.52 -3.35
N ASP A 209 -18.67 6.25 -4.64
CA ASP A 209 -19.98 5.92 -5.20
C ASP A 209 -20.25 4.41 -5.23
N ALA A 210 -19.22 3.58 -5.06
CA ALA A 210 -19.37 2.14 -5.00
C ALA A 210 -20.13 1.70 -3.74
N GLU A 211 -21.16 0.86 -3.93
CA GLU A 211 -21.93 0.30 -2.83
C GLU A 211 -21.10 -0.69 -2.01
N GLU A 212 -20.29 -1.51 -2.69
CA GLU A 212 -19.41 -2.50 -2.07
C GLU A 212 -17.92 -2.22 -2.29
N TRP A 213 -17.08 -2.80 -1.43
CA TRP A 213 -15.63 -2.65 -1.57
C TRP A 213 -15.09 -3.28 -2.86
N LEU A 214 -15.75 -4.29 -3.40
CA LEU A 214 -15.27 -5.01 -4.58
C LEU A 214 -15.58 -4.24 -5.88
N ASP A 215 -16.57 -3.36 -5.85
CA ASP A 215 -17.14 -2.67 -7.03
C ASP A 215 -16.53 -1.30 -7.30
N ARG A 216 -15.47 -0.92 -6.59
CA ARG A 216 -14.87 0.40 -6.79
C ARG A 216 -14.23 0.55 -8.14
N ASP A 217 -14.48 1.69 -8.76
CA ASP A 217 -13.85 2.04 -10.03
C ASP A 217 -12.36 2.38 -9.86
N TYR A 218 -11.96 2.91 -8.70
CA TYR A 218 -10.58 3.32 -8.47
C TYR A 218 -10.16 3.35 -7.00
N GLU A 219 -8.84 3.27 -6.82
CA GLU A 219 -8.12 3.54 -5.58
C GLU A 219 -7.03 4.58 -5.80
N ALA A 220 -6.78 5.42 -4.80
CA ALA A 220 -5.74 6.42 -4.83
C ALA A 220 -5.00 6.51 -3.49
N GLU A 221 -3.69 6.32 -3.50
CA GLU A 221 -2.83 6.45 -2.33
C GLU A 221 -1.94 7.69 -2.44
N TYR A 222 -1.91 8.52 -1.39
CA TYR A 222 -0.98 9.62 -1.24
C TYR A 222 0.35 9.12 -0.71
N ILE A 223 1.41 9.38 -1.45
CA ILE A 223 2.78 9.00 -1.11
C ILE A 223 3.68 10.22 -1.16
N THR A 224 4.55 10.34 -0.16
CA THR A 224 5.66 11.29 -0.17
C THR A 224 6.90 10.57 -0.70
N GLU A 225 7.37 10.92 -1.89
CA GLU A 225 8.53 10.29 -2.54
C GLU A 225 9.67 11.29 -2.75
N LEU A 226 10.91 10.78 -2.78
CA LEU A 226 12.06 11.56 -3.25
C LEU A 226 11.93 11.79 -4.74
N VAL A 227 12.25 13.00 -5.20
CA VAL A 227 12.27 13.35 -6.64
C VAL A 227 13.16 12.38 -7.41
N SER A 228 14.34 12.05 -6.87
CA SER A 228 15.25 11.07 -7.45
C SER A 228 14.67 9.65 -7.58
N SER A 229 13.77 9.23 -6.68
CA SER A 229 13.08 7.94 -6.78
C SER A 229 12.02 7.97 -7.88
N LEU A 230 11.24 9.05 -7.98
CA LEU A 230 10.27 9.22 -9.06
C LEU A 230 10.95 9.26 -10.44
N GLN A 231 12.12 9.91 -10.56
CA GLN A 231 12.90 9.94 -11.80
C GLN A 231 13.34 8.55 -12.29
N GLN A 232 13.47 7.57 -11.38
CA GLN A 232 13.83 6.19 -11.74
C GLN A 232 12.66 5.40 -12.33
N ILE A 233 11.42 5.88 -12.17
CA ILE A 233 10.24 5.20 -12.74
C ILE A 233 10.17 5.49 -14.25
N PRO A 234 10.25 4.46 -15.12
CA PRO A 234 10.19 4.66 -16.56
C PRO A 234 8.90 5.37 -16.99
N GLY A 235 9.05 6.42 -17.79
CA GLY A 235 7.91 7.17 -18.34
C GLY A 235 7.44 8.37 -17.53
N ILE A 236 8.03 8.65 -16.36
CA ILE A 236 7.75 9.87 -15.59
C ILE A 236 8.10 11.12 -16.40
N LYS A 237 7.17 12.09 -16.43
CA LYS A 237 7.28 13.40 -17.09
C LYS A 237 6.76 14.49 -16.14
N ASN A 238 6.95 15.76 -16.51
CA ASN A 238 6.40 16.92 -15.78
C ASN A 238 6.80 17.01 -14.30
N LEU A 239 7.90 16.37 -13.90
CA LEU A 239 8.46 16.45 -12.55
C LEU A 239 9.31 17.73 -12.43
N ILE A 240 8.63 18.85 -12.20
CA ILE A 240 9.22 20.19 -12.06
C ILE A 240 8.65 20.87 -10.81
N PRO A 241 9.38 21.82 -10.18
CA PRO A 241 8.95 22.48 -8.94
C PRO A 241 7.55 23.12 -9.00
N GLU A 242 7.15 23.63 -10.17
CA GLU A 242 5.84 24.26 -10.36
C GLU A 242 4.68 23.26 -10.36
N ASN A 243 4.93 22.02 -10.79
CA ASN A 243 3.93 20.96 -10.86
C ASN A 243 3.97 20.06 -9.61
N CYS A 244 5.14 19.87 -9.02
CA CYS A 244 5.39 19.09 -7.81
C CYS A 244 6.14 19.96 -6.78
N PRO A 245 5.46 20.83 -6.03
CA PRO A 245 6.10 21.59 -4.96
C PRO A 245 6.62 20.62 -3.90
N SER A 246 7.77 20.96 -3.33
CA SER A 246 8.36 20.15 -2.27
C SER A 246 7.42 20.05 -1.07
N THR A 247 7.35 18.87 -0.48
CA THR A 247 6.76 18.68 0.85
C THR A 247 7.84 19.04 1.87
N ASP A 248 7.70 20.20 2.53
CA ASP A 248 8.62 20.74 3.55
C ASP A 248 8.82 19.84 4.81
N GLU A 249 8.44 18.56 4.78
CA GLU A 249 8.41 17.66 5.93
C GLU A 249 9.79 17.37 6.54
N PHE A 250 10.90 17.60 5.82
CA PHE A 250 12.25 17.51 6.41
C PHE A 250 12.67 18.75 7.22
N ASP A 251 12.01 19.90 7.04
CA ASP A 251 12.25 21.11 7.85
C ASP A 251 11.29 21.22 9.04
N GLN A 252 10.20 20.45 9.05
CA GLN A 252 9.12 20.62 10.03
C GLN A 252 9.27 19.86 11.36
N GLU A 253 10.15 18.86 11.48
CA GLU A 253 10.38 18.18 12.77
C GLU A 253 11.03 19.08 13.82
N ASN A 254 11.68 20.17 13.42
CA ASN A 254 12.15 21.24 14.32
C ASN A 254 11.09 22.33 14.60
N SER A 255 9.87 22.16 14.13
CA SER A 255 8.95 23.27 13.89
C SER A 255 7.69 23.29 14.79
N ARG A 256 7.84 22.90 16.06
CA ARG A 256 6.91 23.37 17.12
C ARG A 256 6.89 24.91 17.26
N TYR A 257 7.69 25.64 16.47
CA TYR A 257 7.72 27.10 16.34
C TYR A 257 7.33 27.64 14.94
N SER A 258 6.75 26.85 14.04
CA SER A 258 6.37 27.33 12.69
C SER A 258 4.99 28.01 12.63
N TYR A 259 4.87 29.12 13.34
CA TYR A 259 3.91 30.18 12.98
C TYR A 259 4.62 31.43 12.44
N MET A 260 5.96 31.47 12.42
CA MET A 260 6.76 32.61 11.96
C MET A 260 7.47 32.44 10.60
N HIS A 261 7.41 31.27 9.96
CA HIS A 261 8.16 31.03 8.71
C HIS A 261 7.44 31.41 7.40
N LYS A 262 6.25 32.04 7.46
CA LYS A 262 5.59 32.60 6.26
C LYS A 262 6.33 33.79 5.63
N HIS A 263 7.43 34.28 6.24
CA HIS A 263 8.21 35.43 5.75
C HIS A 263 9.69 35.15 5.45
N TYR A 264 10.16 33.90 5.49
CA TYR A 264 11.57 33.57 5.21
C TYR A 264 11.83 33.11 3.77
N ASN A 265 11.10 33.64 2.79
CA ASN A 265 11.39 33.44 1.37
C ASN A 265 12.26 34.57 0.78
N THR A 266 13.14 35.14 1.61
CA THR A 266 14.14 36.11 1.18
C THR A 266 15.41 35.87 2.01
N GLN A 267 16.44 35.39 1.33
CA GLN A 267 17.84 35.23 1.78
C GLN A 267 18.21 33.93 2.51
N ALA A 268 18.53 32.90 1.71
CA ALA A 268 19.74 32.10 1.94
C ALA A 268 20.24 31.55 0.58
N ASN A 269 21.44 31.97 0.18
CA ASN A 269 22.23 31.44 -0.93
C ASN A 269 22.67 29.98 -0.67
N ASN A 270 21.71 29.06 -0.57
CA ASN A 270 21.95 27.63 -0.78
C ASN A 270 21.11 27.25 -1.98
N SER A 271 21.75 26.78 -3.06
CA SER A 271 21.08 26.30 -4.26
C SER A 271 20.01 25.27 -3.86
N PHE A 272 18.73 25.62 -4.00
CA PHE A 272 17.64 24.67 -3.84
C PHE A 272 17.82 23.56 -4.87
N ASP A 273 18.23 22.38 -4.38
CA ASP A 273 18.47 21.21 -5.21
C ASP A 273 17.21 20.35 -5.22
N PHE A 274 16.31 20.65 -6.16
CA PHE A 274 15.01 19.99 -6.30
C PHE A 274 15.13 18.47 -6.35
N GLU A 275 16.20 17.93 -6.95
CA GLU A 275 16.40 16.48 -7.12
C GLU A 275 16.57 15.73 -5.79
N LYS A 276 16.97 16.44 -4.73
CA LYS A 276 17.12 15.89 -3.37
C LYS A 276 15.90 16.11 -2.49
N THR A 277 14.84 16.74 -3.01
CA THR A 277 13.64 17.03 -2.23
C THR A 277 12.64 15.89 -2.27
N ARG A 278 11.72 15.93 -1.30
CA ARG A 278 10.52 15.08 -1.30
C ARG A 278 9.34 15.86 -1.86
N VAL A 279 8.47 15.16 -2.58
CA VAL A 279 7.24 15.69 -3.15
C VAL A 279 6.08 14.74 -2.85
N GLY A 280 4.88 15.30 -2.72
CA GLY A 280 3.65 14.55 -2.54
C GLY A 280 3.04 14.17 -3.89
N VAL A 281 2.70 12.91 -4.06
CA VAL A 281 2.04 12.38 -5.27
C VAL A 281 0.87 11.48 -4.89
N TRP A 282 -0.13 11.39 -5.77
CA TRP A 282 -1.18 10.39 -5.71
C TRP A 282 -0.88 9.29 -6.73
N HIS A 283 -0.80 8.06 -6.25
CA HIS A 283 -0.76 6.86 -7.06
C HIS A 283 -2.19 6.38 -7.24
N ILE A 284 -2.68 6.37 -8.47
CA ILE A 284 -4.09 6.09 -8.80
C ILE A 284 -4.15 4.81 -9.64
N HIS A 285 -4.89 3.83 -9.14
CA HIS A 285 -5.27 2.64 -9.88
C HIS A 285 -6.72 2.81 -10.37
N ASP A 286 -6.90 2.99 -11.68
CA ASP A 286 -8.21 3.05 -12.32
C ASP A 286 -8.53 1.66 -12.89
N ARG A 287 -9.46 0.97 -12.24
CA ARG A 287 -9.84 -0.41 -12.58
C ARG A 287 -10.71 -0.46 -13.83
N VAL A 288 -11.51 0.58 -14.07
CA VAL A 288 -12.42 0.67 -15.23
C VAL A 288 -11.63 0.84 -16.52
N ASN A 289 -10.62 1.72 -16.49
CA ASN A 289 -9.81 2.02 -17.66
C ASN A 289 -8.52 1.18 -17.71
N HIS A 290 -8.27 0.32 -16.71
CA HIS A 290 -7.04 -0.45 -16.55
C HIS A 290 -5.77 0.42 -16.62
N THR A 291 -5.80 1.61 -16.02
CA THR A 291 -4.66 2.55 -16.05
C THR A 291 -4.06 2.75 -14.68
N TYR A 292 -2.75 2.95 -14.68
CA TYR A 292 -1.99 3.43 -13.53
C TYR A 292 -1.54 4.86 -13.79
N THR A 293 -1.99 5.79 -12.94
CA THR A 293 -1.69 7.21 -13.07
C THR A 293 -0.99 7.73 -11.83
N ILE A 294 0.10 8.48 -12.01
CA ILE A 294 0.73 9.25 -10.92
C ILE A 294 0.45 10.72 -11.19
N ILE A 295 -0.18 11.41 -10.23
CA ILE A 295 -0.39 12.86 -10.29
C ILE A 295 0.25 13.56 -9.08
N PRO A 296 0.73 14.80 -9.23
CA PRO A 296 1.14 15.63 -8.11
C PRO A 296 0.00 15.88 -7.12
N ALA A 297 0.32 15.90 -5.83
CA ALA A 297 -0.60 16.25 -4.76
C ALA A 297 -0.52 17.75 -4.43
N VAL A 298 -0.90 18.59 -5.39
CA VAL A 298 -0.92 20.05 -5.22
C VAL A 298 -2.24 20.56 -4.66
N SER A 299 -2.15 21.52 -3.73
CA SER A 299 -3.30 22.23 -3.19
C SER A 299 -3.69 23.39 -4.12
N GLY A 300 -4.96 23.49 -4.52
CA GLY A 300 -5.55 24.75 -5.00
C GLY A 300 -5.64 24.97 -6.52
N GLY A 301 -6.45 24.19 -7.23
CA GLY A 301 -7.03 24.58 -8.53
C GLY A 301 -6.06 24.74 -9.72
N ALA A 302 -4.75 24.59 -9.50
CA ALA A 302 -3.76 24.58 -10.56
C ALA A 302 -4.06 23.44 -11.56
N ARG A 303 -3.80 23.69 -12.85
CA ARG A 303 -3.89 22.64 -13.88
C ARG A 303 -2.74 21.66 -13.67
N VAL A 304 -3.00 20.65 -12.85
CA VAL A 304 -2.07 19.57 -12.57
C VAL A 304 -1.84 18.75 -13.83
N LYS A 305 -0.58 18.61 -14.24
CA LYS A 305 -0.22 17.67 -15.31
C LYS A 305 0.15 16.33 -14.69
N PRO A 306 -0.38 15.20 -15.18
CA PRO A 306 0.02 13.89 -14.70
C PRO A 306 1.52 13.69 -14.90
N LEU A 307 2.15 13.01 -13.94
CA LEU A 307 3.55 12.61 -14.02
C LEU A 307 3.71 11.34 -14.84
N LEU A 308 2.77 10.41 -14.68
CA LEU A 308 2.75 9.14 -15.39
C LEU A 308 1.29 8.79 -15.69
N GLU A 309 1.07 8.26 -16.88
CA GLU A 309 -0.16 7.59 -17.28
C GLU A 309 0.26 6.43 -18.18
N ARG A 310 -0.06 5.21 -17.77
CA ARG A 310 0.25 3.99 -18.52
C ARG A 310 -0.81 2.93 -18.25
N ASP A 311 -0.89 1.96 -19.15
CA ASP A 311 -1.63 0.73 -18.88
C ASP A 311 -1.10 0.10 -17.60
N TRP A 312 -1.99 -0.43 -16.77
CA TRP A 312 -1.63 -1.08 -15.52
C TRP A 312 -1.03 -2.46 -15.83
N PRO A 313 0.32 -2.61 -15.82
CA PRO A 313 0.99 -3.80 -16.32
C PRO A 313 1.45 -4.58 -15.10
N TYR A 314 0.77 -5.65 -14.71
CA TYR A 314 0.99 -6.34 -13.43
C TYR A 314 2.42 -6.92 -13.23
N GLY A 315 3.38 -6.06 -12.89
CA GLY A 315 4.73 -6.36 -12.38
C GLY A 315 5.05 -5.65 -11.06
N ALA A 316 4.24 -4.70 -10.62
CA ALA A 316 4.19 -4.25 -9.23
C ALA A 316 2.72 -4.08 -8.87
N ILE A 317 2.17 -5.09 -8.20
CA ILE A 317 0.75 -5.10 -7.82
C ILE A 317 0.67 -4.54 -6.41
N ASP A 318 -0.04 -3.42 -6.24
CA ASP A 318 -0.54 -2.98 -4.95
C ASP A 318 -2.02 -3.37 -4.88
N ILE A 319 -2.33 -4.47 -4.19
CA ILE A 319 -3.73 -4.90 -3.97
C ILE A 319 -4.17 -4.33 -2.63
N TYR A 320 -5.16 -3.44 -2.66
CA TYR A 320 -5.71 -2.82 -1.46
C TYR A 320 -6.87 -3.63 -0.89
N GLU A 321 -6.73 -4.01 0.38
CA GLU A 321 -7.76 -4.71 1.14
C GLU A 321 -8.21 -3.87 2.34
N LYS A 322 -9.52 -3.86 2.56
CA LYS A 322 -10.12 -3.24 3.74
C LYS A 322 -10.22 -4.31 4.84
N ILE A 323 -9.74 -3.99 6.03
CA ILE A 323 -9.70 -4.97 7.12
C ILE A 323 -11.01 -5.08 7.89
N VAL A 324 -11.92 -4.11 7.77
CA VAL A 324 -13.17 -4.13 8.55
C VAL A 324 -14.45 -3.88 7.73
N HIS A 325 -15.34 -4.86 7.79
CA HIS A 325 -16.77 -4.78 7.53
C HIS A 325 -17.45 -3.84 8.53
N ARG A 326 -18.30 -2.91 8.07
CA ARG A 326 -19.47 -2.57 8.87
C ARG A 326 -20.70 -3.22 8.23
N PRO A 327 -21.57 -3.84 9.03
CA PRO A 327 -22.81 -4.43 8.57
C PRO A 327 -23.85 -3.32 8.34
N ALA A 328 -24.60 -3.47 7.24
CA ALA A 328 -25.84 -2.80 6.85
C ALA A 328 -25.92 -1.24 6.92
N PRO A 329 -26.61 -0.61 5.94
CA PRO A 329 -26.84 0.86 5.89
C PRO A 329 -27.43 1.49 7.17
N GLU A 330 -28.05 0.69 8.03
CA GLU A 330 -28.79 1.11 9.22
C GLU A 330 -27.89 1.47 10.42
N GLN A 331 -26.60 1.08 10.40
CA GLN A 331 -25.62 1.33 11.48
C GLN A 331 -24.60 2.43 11.14
N ILE A 332 -24.87 3.24 10.11
CA ILE A 332 -24.05 4.39 9.73
C ILE A 332 -24.29 5.53 10.73
N HIS A 333 -23.79 5.40 11.95
CA HIS A 333 -23.57 6.58 12.79
C HIS A 333 -22.24 7.27 12.42
N GLY A 334 -21.38 6.62 11.62
CA GLY A 334 -20.10 7.20 11.16
C GLY A 334 -19.13 7.56 12.29
N PHE A 335 -19.32 6.95 13.47
CA PHE A 335 -18.50 7.16 14.67
C PHE A 335 -17.50 6.01 14.83
N THR A 336 -16.27 6.36 15.19
CA THR A 336 -15.16 5.42 15.44
C THR A 336 -15.39 4.69 16.75
N THR A 337 -14.75 3.54 16.97
CA THR A 337 -14.89 2.78 18.22
C THR A 337 -14.52 3.66 19.43
N LEU A 338 -13.45 4.46 19.32
CA LEU A 338 -13.09 5.45 20.35
C LEU A 338 -14.18 6.48 20.61
N HIS A 339 -14.89 6.92 19.56
CA HIS A 339 -15.98 7.87 19.73
C HIS A 339 -17.20 7.24 20.42
N LEU A 340 -17.47 5.96 20.16
CA LEU A 340 -18.56 5.23 20.80
C LEU A 340 -18.31 5.02 22.29
N ILE A 341 -17.07 4.70 22.68
CA ILE A 341 -16.70 4.48 24.09
C ILE A 341 -16.39 5.78 24.85
N ARG A 342 -16.39 6.93 24.17
CA ARG A 342 -16.09 8.24 24.77
C ARG A 342 -16.87 8.53 26.07
N PRO A 343 -18.19 8.32 26.16
CA PRO A 343 -18.93 8.61 27.40
C PRO A 343 -18.42 7.80 28.61
N ILE A 344 -17.98 6.57 28.36
CA ILE A 344 -17.40 5.69 29.39
C ILE A 344 -16.03 6.25 29.81
N LEU A 345 -15.19 6.65 28.86
CA LEU A 345 -13.88 7.26 29.13
C LEU A 345 -14.02 8.58 29.90
N ASP A 346 -15.00 9.42 29.56
CA ASP A 346 -15.32 10.67 30.25
C ASP A 346 -15.70 10.42 31.72
N GLU A 347 -16.54 9.42 32.01
CA GLU A 347 -16.98 9.10 33.38
C GLU A 347 -15.87 8.48 34.23
N LEU A 348 -15.05 7.60 33.64
CA LEU A 348 -13.86 7.06 34.31
C LEU A 348 -12.87 8.17 34.68
N ALA A 349 -12.66 9.14 33.78
CA ALA A 349 -11.79 10.28 34.05
C ALA A 349 -12.32 11.14 35.21
N ARG A 350 -13.63 11.41 35.26
CA ARG A 350 -14.27 12.17 36.35
C ARG A 350 -14.17 11.45 37.70
N THR A 351 -14.39 10.14 37.70
CA THR A 351 -14.30 9.31 38.91
C THR A 351 -12.87 9.30 39.45
N ASN A 352 -11.87 9.10 38.59
CA ASN A 352 -10.46 9.13 38.98
C ASN A 352 -10.02 10.49 39.54
N ALA A 353 -10.44 11.60 38.92
CA ALA A 353 -10.18 12.94 39.43
C ALA A 353 -10.78 13.14 40.84
N SER A 354 -11.99 12.63 41.06
CA SER A 354 -12.70 12.71 42.34
C SER A 354 -12.00 11.92 43.45
N ILE A 355 -11.55 10.69 43.16
CA ILE A 355 -10.78 9.85 44.09
C ILE A 355 -9.47 10.54 44.49
N ARG A 356 -8.70 11.07 43.51
CA ARG A 356 -7.45 11.77 43.80
C ARG A 356 -7.65 13.01 44.65
N LYS A 357 -8.68 13.80 44.37
CA LYS A 357 -9.03 14.99 45.17
C LYS A 357 -9.41 14.62 46.60
N HIS A 358 -10.09 13.49 46.79
CA HIS A 358 -10.41 12.97 48.13
C HIS A 358 -9.13 12.53 48.87
N ASN A 359 -8.27 11.76 48.21
CA ASN A 359 -7.01 11.26 48.78
C ASN A 359 -5.99 12.36 49.11
N ARG A 360 -6.04 13.52 48.45
CA ARG A 360 -5.20 14.69 48.80
C ARG A 360 -5.72 15.48 50.00
N ARG A 361 -6.99 15.29 50.38
CA ARG A 361 -7.64 15.99 51.50
C ARG A 361 -7.62 15.18 52.80
N ALA A 362 -7.55 13.85 52.69
CA ALA A 362 -7.21 12.94 53.78
C ALA A 362 -5.70 13.00 54.05
#